data_AF-A0A261GN71-F1
#
_entry.id   AF-A0A261GN71-F1
#
_cell.length_a   1.000
_cell.length_b   1.000
_cell.length_c   1.000
_cell.angle_alpha   90.00
_cell.angle_beta   90.00
_cell.angle_gamma   90.00
#
_symmetry.space_group_name_H-M   'P 1'
#
loop_
_entity.id
_entity.type
_entity.pdbx_description
1 polymer ?
#
loop_
_entity_poly.entity_id
_entity_poly.type
_entity_poly.pdbx_seq_one_letter_code
_entity_poly.pdbx_strand_id
1 'polypeptide(L)'
;MKYTIIAGLPLLLCAYGAQAIPLSYGTATHDTTAWQELADVPNNDPFGVTWSTDSGTTWGRNENLTVGQTVQFRFSMHKQNVGYHYADLLKSWVDWDQNGVFDVSDEVAYGEHKLVDFEPVLGTWQTPVNPDFAFYSSEYTLTEDQVGDFWLRALATCTHSVTNMYGGDWDDQWKPEYTDNYRNLMTPTGHYYQGETEEWKITVHSAPEPASLALLGLGMVGLIARKRAK
;
A
#
# COMPACT_ATOMS: atom_id res chain seq x y z
N MET A 1 -7.20 -22.18 -53.80
CA MET A 1 -7.14 -21.16 -52.74
C MET A 1 -7.15 -21.87 -51.39
N LYS A 2 -6.05 -21.83 -50.65
CA LYS A 2 -5.94 -22.41 -49.30
C LYS A 2 -6.17 -21.27 -48.30
N TYR A 3 -7.21 -21.37 -47.49
CA TYR A 3 -7.46 -20.43 -46.39
C TYR A 3 -6.76 -20.96 -45.14
N THR A 4 -5.71 -20.27 -44.70
CA THR A 4 -5.09 -20.49 -43.40
C THR A 4 -5.79 -19.58 -42.40
N ILE A 5 -6.54 -20.17 -41.46
CA ILE A 5 -7.11 -19.47 -40.32
C ILE A 5 -6.01 -19.39 -39.25
N ILE A 6 -5.47 -18.18 -39.04
CA ILE A 6 -4.59 -17.90 -37.90
C ILE A 6 -5.51 -17.56 -36.73
N ALA A 7 -5.63 -18.48 -35.78
CA ALA A 7 -6.27 -18.23 -34.50
C ALA A 7 -5.37 -17.29 -33.69
N GLY A 8 -5.76 -16.02 -33.59
CA GLY A 8 -5.10 -15.04 -32.72
C GLY A 8 -5.44 -15.36 -31.26
N LEU A 9 -4.43 -15.75 -30.48
CA LEU A 9 -4.51 -15.85 -29.04
C LEU A 9 -4.60 -14.42 -28.48
N PRO A 10 -5.62 -14.05 -27.68
CA PRO A 10 -5.62 -12.77 -27.01
C PRO A 10 -4.53 -12.78 -25.92
N LEU A 11 -3.43 -12.06 -26.14
CA LEU A 11 -2.51 -11.70 -25.07
C LEU A 11 -3.23 -10.69 -24.17
N LEU A 12 -3.76 -11.15 -23.04
CA LEU A 12 -4.17 -10.29 -21.93
C LEU A 12 -2.91 -9.81 -21.21
N LEU A 13 -2.31 -8.73 -21.72
CA LEU A 13 -1.35 -7.93 -20.98
C LEU A 13 -2.13 -7.07 -19.98
N CYS A 14 -2.38 -7.59 -18.78
CA CYS A 14 -2.79 -6.75 -17.67
C CYS A 14 -1.59 -5.85 -17.31
N ALA A 15 -1.61 -4.61 -17.78
CA ALA A 15 -0.70 -3.59 -17.27
C ALA A 15 -1.22 -3.20 -15.88
N TYR A 16 -0.58 -3.73 -14.84
CA TYR A 16 -0.83 -3.36 -13.45
C TYR A 16 -0.08 -2.06 -13.17
N GLY A 17 -0.80 -0.95 -13.11
CA GLY A 17 -0.28 0.32 -12.64
C GLY A 17 -1.14 0.82 -11.47
N ALA A 18 -0.58 1.73 -10.68
CA ALA A 18 -1.34 2.52 -9.73
C ALA A 18 -2.63 3.04 -10.38
N GLN A 19 -3.75 2.92 -9.68
CA GLN A 19 -5.06 3.31 -10.19
C GLN A 19 -5.45 4.64 -9.57
N ALA A 20 -5.91 5.59 -10.39
CA ALA A 20 -6.47 6.84 -9.87
C ALA A 20 -7.69 6.51 -8.99
N ILE A 21 -7.62 6.89 -7.73
CA ILE A 21 -8.73 6.75 -6.80
C ILE A 21 -9.93 7.62 -7.24
N PRO A 22 -11.18 7.27 -6.88
CA PRO A 22 -12.32 8.13 -7.16
C PRO A 22 -12.16 9.53 -6.56
N LEU A 23 -12.66 10.55 -7.26
CA LEU A 23 -12.55 11.95 -6.83
C LEU A 23 -13.15 12.24 -5.45
N SER A 24 -14.05 11.38 -4.95
CA SER A 24 -14.64 11.48 -3.60
C SER A 24 -13.59 11.45 -2.49
N TYR A 25 -12.47 10.74 -2.71
CA TYR A 25 -11.38 10.61 -1.74
C TYR A 25 -10.46 11.85 -1.67
N GLY A 26 -10.76 12.88 -2.45
CA GLY A 26 -9.92 14.08 -2.59
C GLY A 26 -8.56 13.78 -3.21
N THR A 27 -7.65 14.76 -3.13
CA THR A 27 -6.33 14.68 -3.77
C THR A 27 -5.20 14.88 -2.76
N ALA A 28 -4.13 14.13 -2.93
CA ALA A 28 -2.84 14.33 -2.27
C ALA A 28 -1.79 14.59 -3.35
N THR A 29 -1.21 15.78 -3.34
CA THR A 29 -0.33 16.25 -4.42
C THR A 29 1.05 16.64 -3.91
N HIS A 30 2.03 16.55 -4.80
CA HIS A 30 3.43 16.88 -4.54
C HIS A 30 4.07 17.65 -5.71
N ASP A 31 5.07 18.48 -5.43
CA ASP A 31 5.83 19.16 -6.49
C ASP A 31 6.97 18.28 -7.02
N THR A 32 7.51 17.37 -6.20
CA THR A 32 8.65 16.53 -6.57
C THR A 32 8.79 15.26 -5.72
N THR A 33 9.23 14.17 -6.35
CA THR A 33 9.58 12.88 -5.72
C THR A 33 11.08 12.74 -5.41
N ALA A 34 11.92 13.71 -5.78
CA ALA A 34 13.39 13.57 -5.73
C ALA A 34 14.00 13.33 -4.33
N TRP A 35 13.19 13.55 -3.28
CA TRP A 35 13.59 13.45 -1.87
C TRP A 35 12.94 12.28 -1.16
N GLN A 36 11.74 11.88 -1.57
CA GLN A 36 11.06 10.67 -1.13
C GLN A 36 10.19 10.20 -2.30
N GLU A 37 10.43 8.98 -2.76
CA GLU A 37 9.56 8.29 -3.73
C GLU A 37 9.17 6.94 -3.15
N LEU A 38 7.96 6.48 -3.49
CA LEU A 38 7.50 5.15 -3.20
C LEU A 38 7.97 4.24 -4.34
N ALA A 39 9.07 3.52 -4.12
CA ALA A 39 9.63 2.60 -5.10
C ALA A 39 10.37 1.47 -4.39
N ASP A 40 10.38 0.28 -5.00
CA ASP A 40 11.26 -0.83 -4.61
C ASP A 40 12.36 -0.99 -5.66
N VAL A 41 13.23 0.03 -5.71
CA VAL A 41 14.38 0.11 -6.64
C VAL A 41 15.29 -1.13 -6.56
N PRO A 42 15.61 -1.71 -5.39
CA PRO A 42 16.38 -2.95 -5.32
C PRO A 42 15.77 -4.13 -6.10
N ASN A 43 14.45 -4.15 -6.24
CA ASN A 43 13.70 -5.16 -7.01
C ASN A 43 13.31 -4.68 -8.42
N ASN A 44 13.81 -3.51 -8.86
CA ASN A 44 13.48 -2.88 -10.13
C ASN A 44 11.95 -2.70 -10.32
N ASP A 45 11.27 -2.33 -9.23
CA ASP A 45 9.85 -2.05 -9.22
C ASP A 45 9.64 -0.54 -9.02
N PRO A 46 8.99 0.15 -9.96
CA PRO A 46 8.77 1.59 -9.86
C PRO A 46 7.71 1.98 -8.83
N PHE A 47 7.14 1.01 -8.09
CA PHE A 47 6.14 1.26 -7.06
C PHE A 47 6.59 0.75 -5.69
N GLY A 48 6.26 1.48 -4.64
CA GLY A 48 6.62 1.21 -3.26
C GLY A 48 5.62 0.35 -2.48
N VAL A 49 4.33 0.35 -2.86
CA VAL A 49 3.31 -0.40 -2.12
C VAL A 49 3.24 -1.85 -2.57
N THR A 50 3.38 -2.78 -1.64
CA THR A 50 3.15 -4.22 -1.84
C THR A 50 2.46 -4.82 -0.61
N TRP A 51 1.91 -6.02 -0.73
CA TRP A 51 1.37 -6.77 0.40
C TRP A 51 1.77 -8.23 0.35
N SER A 52 1.67 -8.88 1.52
CA SER A 52 1.95 -10.30 1.75
C SER A 52 0.75 -10.95 2.42
N THR A 53 0.41 -12.17 2.02
CA THR A 53 -0.54 -13.05 2.73
C THR A 53 0.10 -14.29 3.37
N ASP A 54 1.43 -14.31 3.42
CA ASP A 54 2.26 -15.43 3.88
C ASP A 54 3.33 -15.01 4.92
N SER A 55 2.95 -14.07 5.79
CA SER A 55 3.80 -13.51 6.85
C SER A 55 5.14 -12.96 6.36
N GLY A 56 5.10 -12.26 5.23
CA GLY A 56 6.24 -11.56 4.65
C GLY A 56 7.21 -12.44 3.85
N THR A 57 6.83 -13.68 3.53
CA THR A 57 7.67 -14.58 2.72
C THR A 57 7.69 -14.11 1.26
N THR A 58 6.55 -13.68 0.74
CA THR A 58 6.39 -13.10 -0.59
C THR A 58 5.70 -11.74 -0.50
N TRP A 59 6.06 -10.85 -1.42
CA TRP A 59 5.52 -9.49 -1.51
C TRP A 59 5.09 -9.22 -2.94
N GLY A 60 3.86 -8.74 -3.12
CA GLY A 60 3.33 -8.44 -4.44
C GLY A 60 2.04 -7.62 -4.42
N ARG A 61 1.44 -7.48 -5.61
CA ARG A 61 0.17 -6.76 -5.84
C ARG A 61 -0.90 -7.62 -6.54
N ASN A 62 -0.55 -8.87 -6.85
CA ASN A 62 -1.35 -9.75 -7.73
C ASN A 62 -2.16 -10.79 -6.96
N GLU A 63 -2.18 -10.69 -5.63
CA GLU A 63 -2.91 -11.64 -4.80
C GLU A 63 -4.35 -11.18 -4.71
N ASN A 64 -5.25 -11.98 -5.30
CA ASN A 64 -6.67 -11.93 -4.98
C ASN A 64 -6.81 -12.22 -3.49
N LEU A 65 -7.06 -11.18 -2.71
CA LEU A 65 -7.26 -11.33 -1.29
C LEU A 65 -8.56 -12.09 -1.05
N THR A 66 -8.57 -12.95 -0.05
CA THR A 66 -9.73 -13.75 0.34
C THR A 66 -9.97 -13.65 1.83
N VAL A 67 -11.24 -13.67 2.22
CA VAL A 67 -11.64 -13.68 3.63
C VAL A 67 -10.89 -14.79 4.38
N GLY A 68 -10.42 -14.47 5.59
CA GLY A 68 -9.65 -15.36 6.45
C GLY A 68 -8.14 -15.33 6.21
N GLN A 69 -7.64 -14.68 5.13
CA GLN A 69 -6.22 -14.41 4.99
C GLN A 69 -5.77 -13.30 5.95
N THR A 70 -4.56 -13.44 6.48
CA THR A 70 -3.87 -12.36 7.17
C THR A 70 -3.01 -11.61 6.16
N VAL A 71 -3.23 -10.31 6.01
CA VAL A 71 -2.48 -9.43 5.10
C VAL A 71 -1.56 -8.51 5.90
N GLN A 72 -0.36 -8.26 5.37
CA GLN A 72 0.53 -7.19 5.82
C GLN A 72 0.94 -6.33 4.61
N PHE A 73 0.90 -5.02 4.76
CA PHE A 73 1.38 -4.08 3.75
C PHE A 73 2.85 -3.72 4.02
N ARG A 74 3.62 -3.59 2.93
CA ARG A 74 4.97 -3.04 2.90
C ARG A 74 4.98 -1.82 2.00
N PHE A 75 5.66 -0.79 2.47
CA PHE A 75 5.81 0.49 1.80
C PHE A 75 7.29 0.74 1.63
N SER A 76 7.84 0.34 0.48
CA SER A 76 9.21 0.60 0.09
C SER A 76 9.37 2.06 -0.32
N MET A 77 10.40 2.70 0.21
CA MET A 77 10.73 4.08 -0.06
C MET A 77 12.13 4.13 -0.66
N HIS A 78 12.28 4.93 -1.70
CA HIS A 78 13.56 5.27 -2.29
C HIS A 78 13.82 6.77 -2.17
N LYS A 79 15.10 7.15 -2.11
CA LYS A 79 15.53 8.55 -2.11
C LYS A 79 16.76 8.71 -2.97
N GLN A 80 16.73 9.72 -3.84
CA GLN A 80 17.92 10.15 -4.58
C GLN A 80 18.75 11.16 -3.79
N ASN A 81 18.10 11.92 -2.91
CA ASN A 81 18.72 12.98 -2.12
C ASN A 81 18.27 12.91 -0.65
N VAL A 82 19.17 13.23 0.27
CA VAL A 82 18.88 13.46 1.69
C VAL A 82 18.96 14.95 2.01
N GLY A 83 18.09 15.46 2.87
CA GLY A 83 18.06 16.88 3.26
C GLY A 83 18.57 17.10 4.69
N TYR A 84 18.23 18.27 5.25
CA TYR A 84 18.42 18.57 6.68
C TYR A 84 17.13 18.44 7.48
N HIS A 85 16.07 17.87 6.92
CA HIS A 85 14.79 17.76 7.63
C HIS A 85 14.86 16.74 8.78
N TYR A 86 13.91 16.79 9.71
CA TYR A 86 13.89 15.93 10.89
C TYR A 86 13.74 14.44 10.55
N ALA A 87 12.71 14.11 9.75
CA ALA A 87 12.42 12.72 9.39
C ALA A 87 11.74 12.61 8.01
N ASP A 88 11.96 11.47 7.35
CA ASP A 88 11.07 11.01 6.30
C ASP A 88 9.86 10.34 6.95
N LEU A 89 8.68 10.63 6.41
CA LEU A 89 7.41 10.18 6.96
C LEU A 89 6.68 9.33 5.93
N LEU A 90 6.00 8.30 6.42
CA LEU A 90 5.01 7.57 5.66
C LEU A 90 3.72 7.50 6.46
N LYS A 91 2.59 7.70 5.78
CA LYS A 91 1.28 7.32 6.29
C LYS A 91 0.44 6.65 5.23
N SER A 92 -0.35 5.65 5.61
CA SER A 92 -1.22 4.94 4.68
C SER A 92 -2.58 4.64 5.29
N TRP A 93 -3.59 4.61 4.41
CA TRP A 93 -5.00 4.36 4.73
C TRP A 93 -5.58 3.32 3.79
N VAL A 94 -6.53 2.55 4.29
CA VAL A 94 -7.43 1.71 3.49
C VAL A 94 -8.85 1.98 3.95
N ASP A 95 -9.70 2.45 3.03
CA ASP A 95 -11.12 2.70 3.28
C ASP A 95 -11.85 1.36 3.31
N TRP A 96 -11.91 0.75 4.49
CA TRP A 96 -12.52 -0.57 4.70
C TRP A 96 -14.05 -0.51 4.76
N ASP A 97 -14.64 0.64 5.08
CA ASP A 97 -16.11 0.78 5.16
C ASP A 97 -16.75 1.25 3.84
N GLN A 98 -15.91 1.53 2.84
CA GLN A 98 -16.27 1.95 1.49
C GLN A 98 -17.11 3.23 1.46
N ASN A 99 -16.92 4.12 2.43
CA ASN A 99 -17.69 5.36 2.51
C ASN A 99 -17.20 6.44 1.52
N GLY A 100 -16.07 6.21 0.85
CA GLY A 100 -15.54 7.10 -0.18
C GLY A 100 -14.63 8.21 0.34
N VAL A 101 -14.23 8.17 1.61
CA VAL A 101 -13.40 9.15 2.30
C VAL A 101 -12.40 8.39 3.18
N PHE A 102 -11.17 8.90 3.29
CA PHE A 102 -10.22 8.39 4.27
C PHE A 102 -10.34 9.15 5.59
N ASP A 103 -10.45 8.42 6.70
CA ASP A 103 -10.45 8.98 8.05
C ASP A 103 -9.42 8.32 8.99
N VAL A 104 -9.49 8.62 10.28
CA VAL A 104 -8.56 8.10 11.29
C VAL A 104 -8.67 6.59 11.48
N SER A 105 -9.87 6.02 11.29
CA SER A 105 -10.11 4.59 11.42
C SER A 105 -9.55 3.76 10.25
N ASP A 106 -9.31 4.40 9.11
CA ASP A 106 -8.72 3.79 7.92
C ASP A 106 -7.20 3.65 7.97
N GLU A 107 -6.53 4.28 8.95
CA GLU A 107 -5.07 4.28 9.03
C GLU A 107 -4.52 2.86 9.24
N VAL A 108 -3.73 2.38 8.27
CA VAL A 108 -3.10 1.04 8.32
C VAL A 108 -1.61 1.11 8.68
N ALA A 109 -0.96 2.25 8.46
CA ALA A 109 0.44 2.44 8.80
C ALA A 109 0.79 3.91 9.05
N TYR A 110 1.68 4.12 10.01
CA TYR A 110 2.44 5.36 10.19
C TYR A 110 3.89 5.00 10.47
N GLY A 111 4.81 5.68 9.80
CA GLY A 111 6.24 5.44 9.90
C GLY A 111 7.02 6.74 9.93
N GLU A 112 8.06 6.76 10.74
CA GLU A 112 8.97 7.90 10.88
C GLU A 112 10.42 7.41 10.83
N HIS A 113 11.15 7.88 9.83
CA HIS A 113 12.55 7.57 9.61
C HIS A 113 13.39 8.82 9.90
N LYS A 114 13.83 8.95 11.16
CA LYS A 114 14.60 10.11 11.64
C LYS A 114 15.97 10.14 11.01
N LEU A 115 16.31 11.25 10.35
CA LEU A 115 17.58 11.34 9.62
C LEU A 115 18.79 11.19 10.55
N VAL A 116 18.70 11.68 11.79
CA VAL A 116 19.81 11.56 12.76
C VAL A 116 20.15 10.13 13.16
N ASP A 117 19.19 9.20 13.04
CA ASP A 117 19.36 7.80 13.44
C ASP A 117 19.89 6.94 12.28
N PHE A 118 19.60 7.35 11.03
CA PHE A 118 19.83 6.52 9.85
C PHE A 118 20.72 7.17 8.78
N GLU A 119 20.93 8.48 8.80
CA GLU A 119 21.69 9.20 7.79
C GLU A 119 22.87 9.94 8.43
N PRO A 120 24.10 9.38 8.35
CA PRO A 120 25.29 10.02 8.92
C PRO A 120 25.75 11.24 8.11
N VAL A 121 25.20 11.43 6.91
CA VAL A 121 25.50 12.56 6.01
C VAL A 121 24.19 13.27 5.71
N LEU A 122 24.15 14.57 5.99
CA LEU A 122 23.02 15.45 5.69
C LEU A 122 23.50 16.61 4.81
N GLY A 123 22.65 17.06 3.90
CA GLY A 123 22.93 18.26 3.12
C GLY A 123 22.10 18.38 1.86
N THR A 124 21.85 19.60 1.39
CA THR A 124 21.08 19.81 0.17
C THR A 124 21.73 19.08 -1.01
N TRP A 125 20.97 18.19 -1.68
CA TRP A 125 21.44 17.37 -2.80
C TRP A 125 22.58 16.40 -2.44
N GLN A 126 22.67 16.00 -1.17
CA GLN A 126 23.57 14.92 -0.77
C GLN A 126 22.96 13.56 -1.13
N THR A 127 23.80 12.63 -1.58
CA THR A 127 23.39 11.24 -1.78
C THR A 127 23.19 10.58 -0.41
N PRO A 128 22.02 9.96 -0.14
CA PRO A 128 21.78 9.23 1.11
C PRO A 128 22.72 8.03 1.23
N VAL A 129 23.05 7.66 2.46
CA VAL A 129 23.74 6.40 2.76
C VAL A 129 22.77 5.23 2.72
N ASN A 130 21.51 5.45 3.11
CA ASN A 130 20.45 4.45 3.09
C ASN A 130 19.32 4.94 2.16
N PRO A 131 19.54 4.93 0.83
CA PRO A 131 18.53 5.37 -0.14
C PRO A 131 17.24 4.56 -0.08
N ASP A 132 17.33 3.28 0.29
CA ASP A 132 16.24 2.32 0.23
C ASP A 132 15.90 1.82 1.64
N PHE A 133 14.64 1.96 2.03
CA PHE A 133 14.11 1.37 3.26
C PHE A 133 12.61 1.09 3.13
N ALA A 134 12.02 0.46 4.15
CA ALA A 134 10.61 0.12 4.12
C ALA A 134 9.92 0.34 5.46
N PHE A 135 8.64 0.68 5.39
CA PHE A 135 7.72 0.63 6.51
C PHE A 135 6.73 -0.52 6.33
N TYR A 136 6.11 -0.93 7.43
CA TYR A 136 5.17 -2.05 7.45
C TYR A 136 3.91 -1.68 8.21
N SER A 137 2.76 -2.16 7.73
CA SER A 137 1.55 -2.15 8.54
C SER A 137 1.62 -3.22 9.64
N SER A 138 0.68 -3.13 10.59
CA SER A 138 0.33 -4.31 11.38
C SER A 138 -0.31 -5.38 10.47
N GLU A 139 -0.24 -6.63 10.90
CA GLU A 139 -0.98 -7.71 10.27
C GLU A 139 -2.50 -7.53 10.49
N TYR A 140 -3.29 -7.86 9.48
CA TYR A 140 -4.74 -7.72 9.51
C TYR A 140 -5.43 -8.96 8.92
N THR A 141 -6.35 -9.58 9.66
CA THR A 141 -7.12 -10.73 9.14
C THR A 141 -8.40 -10.24 8.47
N LEU A 142 -8.55 -10.54 7.19
CA LEU A 142 -9.70 -10.16 6.38
C LEU A 142 -10.96 -10.87 6.85
N THR A 143 -12.04 -10.12 7.00
CA THR A 143 -13.35 -10.58 7.47
C THR A 143 -14.39 -10.53 6.36
N GLU A 144 -15.55 -11.17 6.57
CA GLU A 144 -16.65 -11.18 5.59
C GLU A 144 -17.21 -9.78 5.30
N ASP A 145 -17.16 -8.87 6.28
CA ASP A 145 -17.59 -7.48 6.10
C ASP A 145 -16.67 -6.70 5.14
N GLN A 146 -15.51 -7.28 4.83
CA GLN A 146 -14.52 -6.71 3.92
C GLN A 146 -14.47 -7.46 2.60
N VAL A 147 -15.58 -8.05 2.15
CA VAL A 147 -15.70 -8.51 0.76
C VAL A 147 -16.04 -7.32 -0.13
N GLY A 148 -15.28 -7.12 -1.20
CA GLY A 148 -15.52 -6.05 -2.16
C GLY A 148 -14.26 -5.35 -2.62
N ASP A 149 -14.45 -4.13 -3.12
CA ASP A 149 -13.40 -3.26 -3.63
C ASP A 149 -13.11 -2.16 -2.62
N PHE A 150 -11.84 -2.02 -2.24
CA PHE A 150 -11.34 -1.02 -1.29
C PHE A 150 -10.26 -0.18 -1.96
N TRP A 151 -10.06 1.02 -1.44
CA TRP A 151 -9.01 1.90 -1.92
C TRP A 151 -7.96 2.09 -0.85
N LEU A 152 -6.71 1.93 -1.25
CA LEU A 152 -5.53 2.21 -0.45
C LEU A 152 -4.89 3.50 -0.97
N ARG A 153 -4.47 4.36 -0.03
CA ARG A 153 -3.56 5.49 -0.32
C ARG A 153 -2.34 5.36 0.58
N ALA A 154 -1.15 5.50 -0.01
CA ALA A 154 0.10 5.64 0.71
C ALA A 154 0.70 7.00 0.37
N LEU A 155 1.19 7.70 1.38
CA LEU A 155 1.79 9.02 1.24
C LEU A 155 3.16 9.00 1.92
N ALA A 156 4.20 9.29 1.13
CA ALA A 156 5.55 9.53 1.63
C ALA A 156 5.88 11.02 1.51
N THR A 157 6.45 11.62 2.55
CA THR A 157 6.83 13.03 2.55
C THR A 157 7.92 13.30 3.59
N CYS A 158 8.35 14.54 3.76
CA CYS A 158 9.24 14.94 4.83
C CYS A 158 8.52 15.76 5.90
N THR A 159 9.10 15.82 7.09
CA THR A 159 8.61 16.66 8.18
C THR A 159 8.46 18.14 7.81
N HIS A 160 9.36 18.68 6.99
CA HIS A 160 9.25 20.08 6.57
C HIS A 160 8.04 20.31 5.65
N SER A 161 7.71 19.39 4.74
CA SER A 161 6.49 19.45 3.92
C SER A 161 5.23 19.48 4.78
N VAL A 162 5.16 18.62 5.80
CA VAL A 162 4.02 18.63 6.72
C VAL A 162 3.98 19.95 7.49
N THR A 163 5.10 20.40 8.03
CA THR A 163 5.22 21.66 8.79
C THR A 163 4.77 22.86 7.95
N ASN A 164 5.23 22.94 6.70
CA ASN A 164 4.89 23.99 5.76
C ASN A 164 3.41 23.99 5.35
N MET A 165 2.80 22.80 5.21
CA MET A 165 1.35 22.68 4.93
C MET A 165 0.50 23.37 6.01
N TYR A 166 1.00 23.45 7.25
CA TYR A 166 0.35 24.16 8.37
C TYR A 166 0.90 25.57 8.61
N GLY A 167 1.65 26.13 7.66
CA GLY A 167 2.18 27.50 7.72
C GLY A 167 3.40 27.68 8.62
N GLY A 168 4.06 26.58 9.01
CA GLY A 168 5.31 26.63 9.77
C GLY A 168 6.53 26.92 8.89
N ASP A 169 7.57 27.44 9.53
CA ASP A 169 8.87 27.72 8.94
C ASP A 169 9.80 26.50 8.99
N TRP A 170 10.96 26.59 8.32
CA TRP A 170 11.96 25.51 8.27
C TRP A 170 12.35 24.97 9.65
N ASP A 171 12.57 25.85 10.63
CA ASP A 171 13.01 25.49 11.98
C ASP A 171 11.89 24.91 12.87
N ASP A 172 10.63 25.03 12.45
CA ASP A 172 9.49 24.58 13.25
C ASP A 172 9.39 23.06 13.34
N GLN A 173 9.98 22.35 12.38
CA GLN A 173 9.91 20.89 12.32
C GLN A 173 10.59 20.15 13.49
N TRP A 174 11.38 20.87 14.30
CA TRP A 174 12.01 20.35 15.52
C TRP A 174 11.29 20.76 16.79
N LYS A 175 10.21 21.55 16.69
CA LYS A 175 9.44 21.98 17.85
C LYS A 175 8.50 20.86 18.33
N PRO A 176 8.26 20.73 19.65
CA PRO A 176 7.38 19.70 20.20
C PRO A 176 5.97 19.69 19.59
N GLU A 177 5.45 20.86 19.19
CA GLU A 177 4.15 20.97 18.53
C GLU A 177 4.05 20.14 17.24
N TYR A 178 5.18 19.88 16.59
CA TYR A 178 5.29 19.07 15.38
C TYR A 178 5.87 17.69 15.66
N THR A 179 7.02 17.59 16.34
CA THR A 179 7.73 16.30 16.54
C THR A 179 6.87 15.26 17.26
N ASP A 180 5.96 15.69 18.13
CA ASP A 180 5.10 14.79 18.89
C ASP A 180 3.76 14.53 18.17
N ASN A 181 3.54 15.12 16.99
CA ASN A 181 2.22 15.20 16.36
C ASN A 181 2.21 14.94 14.84
N TYR A 182 3.34 14.62 14.21
CA TYR A 182 3.41 14.38 12.76
C TYR A 182 2.40 13.35 12.26
N ARG A 183 2.15 12.29 13.03
CA ARG A 183 1.12 11.29 12.71
C ARG A 183 -0.26 11.91 12.51
N ASN A 184 -0.67 12.86 13.35
CA ASN A 184 -2.00 13.49 13.23
C ASN A 184 -2.01 14.62 12.20
N LEU A 185 -0.87 15.29 11.99
CA LEU A 185 -0.72 16.35 11.01
C LEU A 185 -0.70 15.82 9.57
N MET A 186 -0.27 14.58 9.35
CA MET A 186 -0.38 13.91 8.06
C MET A 186 -1.83 13.52 7.77
N THR A 187 -2.43 14.22 6.82
CA THR A 187 -3.79 13.99 6.32
C THR A 187 -3.77 13.26 4.98
N PRO A 188 -4.81 12.47 4.67
CA PRO A 188 -4.89 11.70 3.43
C PRO A 188 -5.04 12.57 2.18
N THR A 189 -5.38 13.85 2.36
CA THR A 189 -5.50 14.86 1.30
C THR A 189 -4.65 16.07 1.62
N GLY A 190 -4.27 16.84 0.62
CA GLY A 190 -3.51 18.07 0.80
C GLY A 190 -2.45 18.26 -0.28
N HIS A 191 -1.60 19.25 -0.05
CA HIS A 191 -0.44 19.51 -0.89
C HIS A 191 0.81 19.51 -0.02
N TYR A 192 1.75 18.64 -0.36
CA TYR A 192 3.04 18.48 0.30
C TYR A 192 4.12 18.73 -0.74
N TYR A 193 4.94 19.76 -0.62
CA TYR A 193 5.82 20.15 -1.73
C TYR A 193 6.86 19.06 -2.09
N GLN A 194 7.28 18.21 -1.15
CA GLN A 194 8.11 17.01 -1.39
C GLN A 194 7.36 15.72 -1.05
N GLY A 195 7.54 14.70 -1.87
CA GLY A 195 7.06 13.35 -1.61
C GLY A 195 6.40 12.68 -2.79
N GLU A 196 5.64 11.62 -2.50
CA GLU A 196 4.84 10.88 -3.47
C GLU A 196 3.55 10.35 -2.84
N THR A 197 2.51 10.25 -3.67
CA THR A 197 1.27 9.53 -3.34
C THR A 197 1.18 8.31 -4.25
N GLU A 198 0.97 7.13 -3.67
CA GLU A 198 0.53 5.95 -4.40
C GLU A 198 -0.89 5.55 -4.02
N GLU A 199 -1.65 5.09 -5.00
CA GLU A 199 -3.04 4.71 -4.84
C GLU A 199 -3.31 3.37 -5.52
N TRP A 200 -4.00 2.49 -4.79
CA TRP A 200 -4.24 1.13 -5.21
C TRP A 200 -5.69 0.72 -4.92
N LYS A 201 -6.28 0.01 -5.86
CA LYS A 201 -7.53 -0.70 -5.64
C LYS A 201 -7.23 -2.12 -5.17
N ILE A 202 -7.83 -2.52 -4.06
CA ILE A 202 -7.71 -3.84 -3.47
C ILE A 202 -9.06 -4.53 -3.58
N THR A 203 -9.08 -5.76 -4.11
CA THR A 203 -10.31 -6.57 -4.16
C THR A 203 -10.16 -7.76 -3.23
N VAL A 204 -11.13 -7.91 -2.33
CA VAL A 204 -11.24 -9.06 -1.42
C VAL A 204 -12.45 -9.89 -1.82
N HIS A 205 -12.23 -11.19 -1.98
CA HIS A 205 -13.26 -12.16 -2.33
C HIS A 205 -13.71 -12.96 -1.11
N SER A 206 -14.98 -13.36 -1.11
CA SER A 206 -15.49 -14.34 -0.15
C SER A 206 -14.67 -15.63 -0.22
N ALA A 207 -14.36 -16.22 0.93
CA ALA A 207 -13.78 -17.56 0.96
C ALA A 207 -14.79 -18.58 0.38
N PRO A 208 -14.35 -19.62 -0.36
CA PRO A 208 -15.24 -20.68 -0.79
C PRO A 208 -15.92 -21.31 0.44
N GLU A 209 -17.24 -21.24 0.53
CA GLU A 209 -17.96 -21.73 1.70
C GLU A 209 -17.63 -23.20 1.99
N PRO A 210 -17.45 -23.59 3.28
CA PRO A 210 -17.27 -24.99 3.68
C PRO A 210 -18.42 -25.90 3.22
N ALA A 211 -19.58 -25.34 2.89
CA ALA A 211 -20.71 -26.05 2.31
C ALA A 211 -20.33 -26.82 1.03
N SER A 212 -19.37 -26.32 0.24
CA SER A 212 -18.85 -27.02 -0.94
C SER A 212 -18.11 -28.32 -0.56
N LEU A 213 -17.34 -28.28 0.53
CA LEU A 213 -16.67 -29.46 1.10
C LEU A 213 -17.67 -30.40 1.77
N ALA A 214 -18.70 -29.86 2.43
CA ALA A 214 -19.77 -30.66 3.02
C ALA A 214 -20.60 -31.37 1.93
N LEU A 215 -20.92 -30.70 0.83
CA LEU A 215 -21.62 -31.28 -0.32
C LEU A 215 -20.76 -32.33 -1.03
N LEU A 216 -19.46 -32.07 -1.21
CA LEU A 216 -18.53 -33.06 -1.73
C LEU A 216 -18.45 -34.28 -0.80
N GLY A 217 -18.36 -34.05 0.52
CA GLY A 217 -18.35 -35.08 1.55
C GLY A 217 -19.62 -35.94 1.52
N LEU A 218 -20.79 -35.31 1.49
CA LEU A 218 -22.08 -35.99 1.38
C LEU A 218 -22.21 -36.77 0.07
N GLY A 219 -21.73 -36.21 -1.05
CA GLY A 219 -21.67 -36.89 -2.34
C GLY A 219 -20.82 -38.15 -2.30
N MET A 220 -19.63 -38.08 -1.69
CA MET A 220 -18.75 -39.24 -1.52
C MET A 220 -19.35 -40.32 -0.61
N VAL A 221 -20.00 -39.93 0.50
CA VAL A 221 -20.71 -40.87 1.38
C VAL A 221 -21.84 -41.57 0.63
N GLY A 222 -22.61 -40.84 -0.19
CA GLY A 222 -23.65 -41.41 -1.04
C GLY A 222 -23.12 -42.44 -2.05
N LEU A 223 -21.97 -42.20 -2.67
CA LEU A 223 -21.32 -43.13 -3.60
C LEU A 223 -20.84 -44.41 -2.91
N ILE A 224 -20.26 -44.31 -1.71
CA ILE A 224 -19.83 -45.46 -0.91
C ILE A 224 -21.04 -46.31 -0.49
N ALA A 225 -22.12 -45.67 -0.03
CA ALA A 225 -23.36 -46.35 0.36
C ALA A 225 -23.97 -47.11 -0.82
N ARG A 226 -24.01 -46.50 -2.02
CA ARG A 226 -24.53 -47.15 -3.24
C ARG A 226 -23.69 -48.35 -3.69
N LYS A 227 -22.37 -48.33 -3.49
CA LYS A 227 -21.47 -49.45 -3.82
C LYS A 227 -21.66 -50.65 -2.89
N ARG A 228 -22.03 -50.44 -1.62
CA ARG A 228 -22.30 -51.51 -0.64
C ARG A 228 -23.70 -52.12 -0.74
N ALA A 229 -24.63 -51.44 -1.41
CA ALA A 229 -26.00 -51.89 -1.60
C ALA A 229 -26.19 -52.77 -2.86
N LYS A 230 -25.11 -53.05 -3.60
CA LYS A 230 -25.05 -54.05 -4.68
C LYS A 230 -24.23 -55.24 -4.22
#